data_AF-A0A914G4V5-F1
#
_entry.id   AF-A0A914G4V5-F1
#
_cell.length_a   1.000
_cell.length_b   1.000
_cell.length_c   1.000
_cell.angle_alpha   90.00
_cell.angle_beta   90.00
_cell.angle_gamma   90.00
#
_symmetry.space_group_name_H-M   'P 1'
#
loop_
_entity.id
_entity.type
_entity.pdbx_description
1 polymer ?
#
loop_
_entity_poly.entity_id
_entity_poly.type
_entity_poly.pdbx_seq_one_letter_code
_entity_poly.pdbx_strand_id
1 'polypeptide(L)'
;TYESILLRAIVGTEQFALHLHKWFDWPAIVGTEQFALHLHKWFDWPDFGVPPSGMGLLRLLRVVRIDPGATALIHCSAGVGRTGTVMAIELALRAILEGKEVNILEIVKEIRCHRACA
;
A
#
# COMPACT_ATOMS: atom_id res chain seq x y z
N THR A 1 0.85 22.14 12.39
CA THR A 1 -0.56 21.86 12.74
C THR A 1 -1.25 21.43 11.46
N TYR A 2 -2.00 20.33 11.47
CA TYR A 2 -2.56 19.59 10.32
C TYR A 2 -3.35 20.39 9.27
N GLU A 3 -3.52 21.71 9.44
CA GLU A 3 -4.25 22.61 8.56
C GLU A 3 -3.51 23.02 7.28
N SER A 4 -2.19 22.81 7.19
CA SER A 4 -1.43 23.09 5.96
C SER A 4 -1.51 21.96 4.91
N ILE A 5 -2.20 20.85 5.22
CA ILE A 5 -2.40 19.69 4.33
C ILE A 5 -3.89 19.61 3.95
N LEU A 6 -4.41 20.70 3.39
CA LEU A 6 -5.72 20.66 2.75
C LEU A 6 -5.54 19.91 1.43
N LEU A 7 -5.94 18.64 1.39
CA LEU A 7 -6.19 17.89 0.14
C LEU A 7 -7.23 18.68 -0.66
N ARG A 8 -6.76 19.58 -1.53
CA ARG A 8 -7.63 20.34 -2.41
C ARG A 8 -8.11 19.41 -3.52
N ALA A 9 -9.43 19.32 -3.65
CA ALA A 9 -10.22 18.66 -4.69
C ALA A 9 -9.79 17.22 -5.05
N ILE A 10 -10.64 16.23 -4.74
CA ILE A 10 -10.57 14.92 -5.41
C ILE A 10 -10.65 15.18 -6.91
N VAL A 11 -9.60 14.81 -7.65
CA VAL A 11 -9.51 15.03 -9.10
C VAL A 11 -10.27 13.92 -9.83
N GLY A 12 -10.39 12.74 -9.21
CA GLY A 12 -11.36 11.73 -9.62
C GLY A 12 -11.46 10.55 -8.67
N THR A 13 -12.47 9.72 -8.91
CA THR A 13 -12.79 8.53 -8.12
C THR A 13 -13.31 7.43 -9.02
N GLU A 14 -12.74 6.23 -8.88
CA GLU A 14 -13.25 5.01 -9.49
C GLU A 14 -13.60 4.01 -8.39
N GLN A 15 -14.83 3.50 -8.43
CA GLN A 15 -15.29 2.49 -7.48
C GLN A 15 -15.54 1.17 -8.20
N PHE A 16 -14.82 0.15 -7.75
CA PHE A 16 -15.01 -1.24 -8.11
C PHE A 16 -15.65 -1.98 -6.93
N ALA A 17 -16.21 -3.17 -7.16
CA ALA A 17 -16.99 -3.90 -6.14
C ALA A 17 -16.31 -4.02 -4.77
N LEU A 18 -14.98 -4.14 -4.72
CA LEU A 18 -14.18 -4.38 -3.50
C LEU A 18 -13.02 -3.38 -3.33
N HIS A 19 -12.92 -2.39 -4.21
CA HIS A 19 -11.78 -1.51 -4.31
C HIS A 19 -12.21 -0.10 -4.69
N LEU A 20 -11.67 0.90 -4.00
CA LEU A 20 -11.87 2.31 -4.32
C LEU A 20 -10.53 2.91 -4.69
N HIS A 21 -10.48 3.54 -5.86
CA HIS A 21 -9.37 4.37 -6.29
C HIS A 21 -9.79 5.83 -6.24
N LYS A 22 -9.00 6.67 -5.58
CA LYS A 22 -9.13 8.12 -5.61
C LYS A 22 -7.79 8.71 -5.98
N TRP A 23 -7.77 9.78 -6.74
CA TRP A 23 -6.55 10.53 -6.97
C TRP A 23 -6.73 12.01 -6.69
N PHE A 24 -5.64 12.61 -6.23
CA PHE A 24 -5.58 13.99 -5.79
C PHE A 24 -4.36 14.62 -6.46
N ASP A 25 -4.55 15.80 -7.03
CA ASP A 25 -3.43 16.65 -7.41
C ASP A 25 -2.99 17.41 -6.18
N TRP A 26 -1.73 17.25 -5.79
CA TRP A 26 -1.18 18.07 -4.73
C TRP A 26 -0.69 19.40 -5.30
N PRO A 27 -1.29 20.54 -4.91
CA PRO A 27 -0.79 21.82 -5.36
C PRO A 27 0.61 22.03 -4.79
N ALA A 28 1.56 22.37 -5.65
CA ALA A 28 2.89 22.79 -5.21
C ALA A 28 2.73 23.93 -4.20
N ILE A 29 3.23 23.72 -2.98
CA ILE A 29 3.52 24.82 -2.08
C ILE A 29 4.70 25.57 -2.73
N VAL A 30 4.72 26.90 -2.65
CA VAL A 30 5.76 27.71 -3.31
C VAL A 30 7.16 27.17 -2.97
N GLY A 31 7.89 26.70 -3.97
CA GLY A 31 9.23 26.10 -3.83
C GLY A 31 9.28 24.57 -3.72
N THR A 32 8.16 23.86 -3.79
CA THR A 32 8.11 22.38 -3.78
C THR A 32 7.61 21.82 -5.11
N GLU A 33 8.06 20.61 -5.47
CA GLU A 33 7.54 19.89 -6.63
C GLU A 33 6.07 19.49 -6.43
N GLN A 34 5.29 19.46 -7.52
CA GLN A 34 3.93 18.91 -7.53
C GLN A 34 4.00 17.39 -7.43
N PHE A 35 3.11 16.77 -6.67
CA PHE A 35 2.99 15.32 -6.61
C PHE A 35 1.53 14.87 -6.82
N ALA A 36 1.34 13.76 -7.51
CA ALA A 36 0.04 13.11 -7.62
C ALA A 36 -0.09 12.05 -6.51
N LEU A 37 -1.20 12.07 -5.78
CA LEU A 37 -1.50 11.06 -4.75
C LEU A 37 -2.59 10.13 -5.25
N HIS A 38 -2.29 8.83 -5.37
CA HIS A 38 -3.28 7.79 -5.66
C HIS A 38 -3.60 6.99 -4.40
N LEU A 39 -4.84 7.11 -3.92
CA LEU A 39 -5.36 6.38 -2.77
C LEU A 39 -6.12 5.13 -3.24
N HIS A 40 -5.67 3.98 -2.78
CA HIS A 40 -6.29 2.68 -3.05
C HIS A 40 -6.81 2.08 -1.74
N LYS A 41 -8.13 1.88 -1.63
CA LYS A 41 -8.77 1.31 -0.44
C LYS A 41 -9.37 -0.06 -0.76
N TRP A 42 -8.98 -1.06 0.03
CA TRP A 42 -9.49 -2.43 -0.01
C TRP A 42 -10.49 -2.65 1.14
N PHE A 43 -11.72 -3.04 0.84
CA PHE A 43 -12.81 -3.08 1.82
C PHE A 43 -13.10 -4.45 2.45
N ASP A 44 -12.82 -5.55 1.78
CA ASP A 44 -13.14 -6.92 2.22
C ASP A 44 -12.02 -7.61 3.02
N TRP A 45 -11.03 -6.85 3.49
CA TRP A 45 -10.07 -7.38 4.47
C TRP A 45 -10.45 -6.95 5.89
N PRO A 46 -11.06 -7.85 6.70
CA PRO A 46 -11.42 -7.53 8.07
C PRO A 46 -10.18 -7.22 8.93
N ASP A 47 -10.40 -6.49 10.03
CA ASP A 47 -9.34 -6.11 10.96
C ASP A 47 -8.69 -7.34 11.65
N PHE A 48 -9.50 -8.38 11.90
CA PHE A 48 -9.06 -9.68 12.41
C PHE A 48 -9.41 -10.77 11.40
N GLY A 49 -8.42 -11.59 11.05
CA GLY A 49 -8.56 -12.66 10.07
C GLY A 49 -7.93 -12.34 8.71
N VAL A 50 -8.39 -13.06 7.69
CA VAL A 50 -7.86 -13.01 6.32
C VAL A 50 -8.97 -12.58 5.35
N PRO A 51 -8.63 -11.97 4.20
CA PRO A 51 -9.62 -11.66 3.19
C PRO A 51 -10.19 -12.96 2.60
N PRO A 52 -11.41 -12.94 2.04
CA PRO A 52 -12.03 -14.12 1.44
C PRO A 52 -11.29 -14.63 0.19
N SER A 53 -10.44 -13.79 -0.42
CA SER A 53 -9.62 -14.13 -1.57
C SER A 53 -8.31 -13.35 -1.58
N GLY A 54 -7.23 -13.96 -2.07
CA GLY A 54 -5.94 -13.29 -2.31
C GLY A 54 -5.96 -12.31 -3.50
N MET A 55 -7.04 -12.23 -4.27
CA MET A 55 -7.10 -11.41 -5.48
C MET A 55 -6.98 -9.90 -5.18
N GLY A 56 -7.56 -9.42 -4.06
CA GLY A 56 -7.46 -8.01 -3.69
C GLY A 56 -6.01 -7.59 -3.43
N LEU A 57 -5.22 -8.48 -2.82
CA LEU A 57 -3.80 -8.25 -2.58
C LEU A 57 -3.02 -8.14 -3.89
N LEU A 58 -3.22 -9.10 -4.81
CA LEU A 58 -2.54 -9.09 -6.10
C LEU A 58 -2.88 -7.82 -6.91
N ARG A 59 -4.11 -7.32 -6.80
CA ARG A 59 -4.52 -6.04 -7.42
C ARG A 59 -3.78 -4.85 -6.82
N LEU A 60 -3.66 -4.77 -5.49
CA LEU A 60 -2.89 -3.70 -4.84
C LEU A 60 -1.41 -3.73 -5.24
N LEU A 61 -0.78 -4.91 -5.23
CA LEU A 61 0.61 -5.04 -5.63
C LEU A 61 0.83 -4.69 -7.10
N ARG A 62 -0.12 -5.04 -7.97
CA ARG A 62 -0.08 -4.63 -9.39
C ARG A 62 -0.08 -3.11 -9.52
N VAL A 63 -0.94 -2.41 -8.79
CA VAL A 63 -1.00 -0.94 -8.82
C VAL A 63 0.34 -0.32 -8.42
N VAL A 64 0.93 -0.78 -7.32
CA VAL A 64 2.24 -0.29 -6.84
C VAL A 64 3.33 -0.50 -7.88
N ARG A 65 3.25 -1.58 -8.67
CA ARG A 65 4.24 -1.92 -9.71
C ARG A 65 4.03 -1.19 -11.04
N ILE A 66 2.92 -0.48 -11.25
CA ILE A 66 2.68 0.30 -12.48
C ILE A 66 3.67 1.48 -12.57
N ASP A 67 3.99 2.09 -11.43
CA ASP A 67 4.97 3.17 -11.33
C ASP A 67 6.09 2.78 -10.34
N PRO A 68 7.16 2.14 -10.80
CA PRO A 68 8.27 1.71 -9.95
C PRO A 68 9.02 2.86 -9.27
N GLY A 69 8.87 4.10 -9.76
CA GLY A 69 9.49 5.29 -9.17
C GLY A 69 8.66 5.90 -8.04
N ALA A 70 7.38 5.52 -7.92
CA ALA A 70 6.50 6.04 -6.89
C ALA A 70 6.79 5.41 -5.52
N THR A 71 6.74 6.25 -4.48
CA THR A 71 6.77 5.77 -3.09
C THR A 71 5.38 5.28 -2.69
N ALA A 72 5.28 4.01 -2.30
CA ALA A 72 4.03 3.44 -1.80
C ALA A 72 3.91 3.55 -0.27
N LEU A 73 2.85 4.19 0.21
CA LEU A 73 2.44 4.18 1.62
C LEU A 73 1.36 3.13 1.83
N ILE A 74 1.63 2.13 2.66
CA ILE A 74 0.68 1.08 3.01
C ILE A 74 0.29 1.24 4.47
N HIS A 75 -1.01 1.35 4.74
CA HIS A 75 -1.52 1.45 6.11
C HIS A 75 -2.76 0.58 6.31
N CYS A 76 -3.09 0.33 7.57
CA CYS A 76 -4.38 -0.23 7.96
C CYS A 76 -4.93 0.59 9.14
N SER A 77 -5.14 -0.05 10.31
CA SER A 77 -5.46 0.65 11.56
C SER A 77 -4.16 0.92 12.35
N ALA A 78 -3.62 -0.08 13.06
CA ALA A 78 -2.33 0.03 13.76
C ALA A 78 -1.09 -0.02 12.82
N GLY A 79 -1.29 -0.36 11.55
CA GLY A 79 -0.19 -0.44 10.56
C GLY A 79 0.76 -1.61 10.80
N VAL A 80 0.28 -2.73 11.34
CA VAL A 80 1.11 -3.93 11.63
C VAL A 80 0.57 -5.18 10.93
N GLY A 81 -0.65 -5.64 11.21
CA GLY A 81 -1.14 -6.93 10.70
C GLY A 81 -1.35 -7.00 9.19
N ARG A 82 -2.35 -6.29 8.65
CA ARG A 82 -2.62 -6.26 7.20
C ARG A 82 -1.46 -5.64 6.43
N THR A 83 -0.89 -4.56 6.95
CA THR A 83 0.26 -3.87 6.37
C THR A 83 1.47 -4.79 6.24
N GLY A 84 1.87 -5.47 7.32
CA GLY A 84 2.97 -6.43 7.33
C GLY A 84 2.71 -7.61 6.41
N THR A 85 1.46 -8.10 6.35
CA THR A 85 1.07 -9.18 5.43
C THR A 85 1.24 -8.78 3.96
N VAL A 86 0.85 -7.56 3.58
CA VAL A 86 1.07 -7.04 2.22
C VAL A 86 2.56 -6.96 1.90
N MET A 87 3.37 -6.43 2.83
CA MET A 87 4.83 -6.31 2.66
C MET A 87 5.52 -7.68 2.55
N ALA A 88 5.15 -8.64 3.40
CA ALA A 88 5.74 -9.97 3.39
C ALA A 88 5.48 -10.68 2.07
N ILE A 89 4.27 -10.55 1.52
CA ILE A 89 3.92 -11.17 0.24
C ILE A 89 4.62 -10.46 -0.92
N GLU A 90 4.79 -9.13 -0.89
CA GLU A 90 5.57 -8.41 -1.90
C GLU A 90 7.04 -8.87 -1.92
N LEU A 91 7.67 -9.02 -0.76
CA LEU A 91 9.05 -9.50 -0.63
C LEU A 91 9.19 -10.95 -1.10
N ALA A 92 8.24 -11.82 -0.72
CA ALA A 92 8.21 -13.21 -1.19
C ALA A 92 8.03 -13.30 -2.71
N LEU A 93 7.11 -12.51 -3.28
CA LEU A 93 6.91 -12.47 -4.73
C LEU A 93 8.14 -11.95 -5.47
N ARG A 94 8.83 -10.93 -4.95
CA ARG A 94 10.11 -10.47 -5.53
C ARG A 94 11.16 -11.58 -5.53
N ALA A 95 11.34 -12.28 -4.40
CA ALA A 95 12.27 -13.40 -4.32
C ALA A 95 11.94 -14.50 -5.36
N ILE A 96 10.66 -14.87 -5.51
CA ILE A 96 10.22 -15.84 -6.52
C ILE A 96 10.55 -15.36 -7.94
N LEU A 97 10.20 -14.12 -8.26
CA LEU A 97 10.44 -13.53 -9.59
C LEU A 97 11.93 -13.41 -9.92
N GLU A 98 12.78 -13.27 -8.91
CA GLU A 98 14.24 -13.26 -9.03
C GLU A 98 14.87 -14.66 -9.00
N GLY A 99 14.07 -15.72 -8.87
CA GLY A 99 14.56 -17.11 -8.78
C GLY A 99 15.26 -17.44 -7.47
N LYS A 100 15.02 -16.67 -6.40
CA LYS A 100 15.57 -16.88 -5.06
C LYS A 100 14.66 -17.77 -4.22
N GLU A 101 15.24 -18.46 -3.25
CA GLU A 101 14.45 -19.20 -2.25
C GLU A 101 13.65 -18.25 -1.36
N VAL A 102 12.41 -18.63 -1.06
CA VAL A 102 11.53 -17.87 -0.17
C VAL A 102 11.57 -18.47 1.22
N ASN A 103 11.98 -17.66 2.20
CA ASN A 103 11.83 -17.97 3.61
C ASN A 103 10.91 -16.94 4.28
N ILE A 104 9.64 -17.30 4.46
CA ILE A 104 8.63 -16.41 5.05
C ILE A 104 8.98 -16.02 6.48
N LEU A 105 9.59 -16.93 7.26
CA LEU A 105 9.98 -16.62 8.64
C LEU A 105 11.04 -15.52 8.68
N GLU A 106 12.06 -15.61 7.83
CA GLU A 106 13.11 -14.60 7.75
C GLU A 106 12.57 -13.27 7.21
N ILE A 107 11.70 -13.30 6.20
CA ILE A 107 11.02 -12.10 5.70
C ILE A 107 10.24 -11.39 6.82
N VAL A 108 9.46 -12.13 7.61
CA VAL A 108 8.69 -11.55 8.73
C VAL A 108 9.61 -11.00 9.81
N LYS A 109 10.71 -11.69 10.14
CA LYS A 109 11.72 -11.17 11.08
C LYS A 109 12.33 -9.86 10.58
N GLU A 110 12.68 -9.80 9.30
CA GLU A 110 13.25 -8.60 8.69
C GLU A 110 12.26 -7.41 8.74
N ILE A 111 10.99 -7.64 8.41
CA ILE A 111 9.94 -6.61 8.51
C ILE A 111 9.82 -6.10 9.96
N ARG A 112 9.89 -6.99 10.95
CA ARG A 112 9.84 -6.64 12.38
C ARG A 112 11.03 -5.82 12.86
N CYS A 113 12.19 -5.92 12.22
CA CYS A 113 13.34 -5.06 12.51
C CYS A 113 13.12 -3.61 12.05
N HIS A 114 12.31 -3.40 11.01
CA HIS A 114 12.03 -2.07 10.47
C HIS A 114 10.79 -1.42 11.13
N ARG A 115 9.85 -2.23 11.64
CA ARG A 115 8.66 -1.75 12.35
C ARG A 115 8.26 -2.73 13.45
N ALA A 116 8.24 -2.24 14.69
CA ALA A 116 7.87 -3.05 15.85
C ALA A 116 6.48 -3.70 15.67
N CYS A 117 6.38 -4.99 15.99
CA CYS A 117 5.15 -5.79 15.98
C CYS A 117 4.48 -6.02 14.60
N ALA A 118 5.18 -5.77 13.49
CA ALA A 118 4.70 -6.08 12.15
C ALA A 118 4.64 -7.59 11.82
#